data_AF-A0A4R4L7E1-F1
#
_entry.id   AF-A0A4R4L7E1-F1
#
_cell.length_a   1.000
_cell.length_b   1.000
_cell.length_c   1.000
_cell.angle_alpha   90.00
_cell.angle_beta   90.00
_cell.angle_gamma   90.00
#
_symmetry.space_group_name_H-M   'P 1'
#
loop_
_entity.id
_entity.type
_entity.pdbx_description
1 polymer ?
#
loop_
_entity_poly.entity_id
_entity_poly.type
_entity_poly.pdbx_seq_one_letter_code
_entity_poly.pdbx_strand_id
1 'polypeptide(L)'
;MARKRTTPPRQTQAKGAKILSAYLENADVFRTAKTNGTTPRGPAVLVLRNRPDFDKRDFDRKAKDLVRLGQEGRLSKAKSDRTANNVHDRKKGTRTRTNVFRDRVIRRLTKNERLTQQHGTRETNQYLANKALVDRLYGGRGPIRARGEGLDPDHIHELQLDGEDAYANLRLMDAWTNRQIGSDIATALRDVPEGTRVIVKLVP
;
A
#
# COMPACT_ATOMS: atom_id res chain seq x y z
N MET A 1 -20.29 27.97 -37.38
CA MET A 1 -20.46 26.74 -36.57
C MET A 1 -19.09 26.12 -36.33
N ALA A 2 -18.57 26.19 -35.10
CA ALA A 2 -17.23 25.70 -34.79
C ALA A 2 -17.23 24.18 -34.57
N ARG A 3 -16.51 23.44 -35.42
CA ARG A 3 -16.33 21.99 -35.28
C ARG A 3 -15.46 21.71 -34.04
N LYS A 4 -16.05 21.14 -32.98
CA LYS A 4 -15.32 20.59 -31.83
C LYS A 4 -14.40 19.48 -32.33
N ARG A 5 -13.08 19.68 -32.22
CA ARG A 5 -12.09 18.61 -32.39
C ARG A 5 -12.24 17.61 -31.26
N THR A 6 -12.95 16.52 -31.50
CA THR A 6 -12.93 15.31 -30.66
C THR A 6 -11.61 14.58 -30.91
N THR A 7 -10.56 14.98 -30.21
CA THR A 7 -9.33 14.18 -30.15
C THR A 7 -9.46 13.26 -28.93
N PRO A 8 -9.48 11.93 -29.07
CA PRO A 8 -9.46 11.04 -27.92
C PRO A 8 -8.14 11.25 -27.14
N PRO A 9 -8.14 11.09 -25.80
CA PRO A 9 -6.93 11.25 -25.03
C PRO A 9 -5.89 10.25 -25.50
N ARG A 10 -4.71 10.76 -25.86
CA ARG A 10 -3.57 10.02 -26.38
C ARG A 10 -2.96 9.15 -25.28
N GLN A 11 -3.65 8.08 -24.89
CA GLN A 11 -3.11 7.03 -24.05
C GLN A 11 -2.64 5.90 -24.94
N THR A 12 -1.41 6.00 -25.44
CA THR A 12 -0.54 4.84 -25.72
C THR A 12 0.84 5.33 -26.13
N GLN A 13 1.84 4.88 -25.35
CA GLN A 13 3.24 4.72 -25.74
C GLN A 13 4.06 6.00 -25.97
N ALA A 14 4.34 6.72 -24.88
CA ALA A 14 5.58 7.51 -24.80
C ALA A 14 6.69 6.63 -24.18
N LYS A 15 7.83 6.50 -24.86
CA LYS A 15 9.02 5.81 -24.37
C LYS A 15 9.42 6.46 -23.03
N GLY A 16 9.29 5.73 -21.91
CA GLY A 16 9.50 6.26 -20.55
C GLY A 16 8.23 6.54 -19.73
N ALA A 17 7.03 6.27 -20.24
CA ALA A 17 5.80 6.37 -19.46
C ALA A 17 5.80 5.34 -18.32
N LYS A 18 5.85 5.81 -17.07
CA LYS A 18 5.76 4.96 -15.88
C LYS A 18 4.39 4.30 -15.84
N ILE A 19 4.34 2.97 -15.81
CA ILE A 19 3.09 2.24 -15.59
C ILE A 19 2.67 2.49 -14.14
N LEU A 20 1.54 3.18 -13.95
CA LEU A 20 0.96 3.41 -12.63
C LEU A 20 0.16 2.17 -12.20
N SER A 21 0.31 1.78 -10.94
CA SER A 21 -0.49 0.70 -10.36
C SER A 21 -1.83 1.16 -9.82
N ALA A 22 -2.02 2.46 -9.65
CA ALA A 22 -3.28 3.07 -9.22
C ALA A 22 -3.51 4.42 -9.90
N TYR A 23 -4.75 4.66 -10.34
CA TYR A 23 -5.18 5.96 -10.88
C TYR A 23 -6.69 6.15 -10.70
N LEU A 24 -7.19 7.38 -10.81
CA LEU A 24 -8.62 7.65 -10.83
C LEU A 24 -9.17 7.66 -12.25
N GLU A 25 -10.21 6.86 -12.51
CA GLU A 25 -10.92 6.86 -13.80
C GLU A 25 -11.64 8.20 -14.03
N ASN A 26 -12.22 8.77 -12.97
CA ASN A 26 -12.95 10.04 -12.99
C ASN A 26 -12.13 11.21 -12.41
N ALA A 27 -10.80 11.18 -12.58
CA ALA A 27 -9.89 12.21 -12.05
C ALA A 27 -10.29 13.65 -12.42
N ASP A 28 -10.76 13.85 -13.65
CA ASP A 28 -11.12 15.17 -14.16
C ASP A 28 -12.31 15.80 -13.41
N VAL A 29 -13.22 14.98 -12.87
CA VAL A 29 -14.34 15.44 -12.03
C VAL A 29 -13.82 16.12 -10.78
N PHE A 30 -12.86 15.48 -10.10
CA PHE A 30 -12.26 16.00 -8.87
C PHE A 30 -11.37 17.21 -9.14
N ARG A 31 -10.59 17.18 -10.22
CA ARG A 31 -9.74 18.31 -10.62
C ARG A 31 -10.58 19.55 -10.92
N THR A 32 -11.63 19.38 -11.72
CA THR A 32 -12.54 20.47 -12.09
C THR A 32 -13.28 21.04 -10.88
N ALA A 33 -13.78 20.15 -10.01
CA ALA A 33 -14.46 20.56 -8.78
C ALA A 33 -13.54 21.39 -7.87
N LYS A 34 -12.29 20.95 -7.70
CA LYS A 34 -11.26 21.69 -6.96
C LYS A 34 -10.96 23.07 -7.58
N THR A 35 -10.81 23.15 -8.90
CA THR A 35 -10.57 24.43 -9.59
C THR A 35 -11.74 25.40 -9.45
N ASN A 36 -12.97 24.89 -9.49
CA ASN A 36 -14.17 25.72 -9.44
C ASN A 36 -14.70 25.96 -8.02
N GLY A 37 -14.05 25.41 -6.98
CA GLY A 37 -14.51 25.50 -5.60
C GLY A 37 -15.84 24.79 -5.35
N THR A 38 -16.15 23.74 -6.10
CA THR A 38 -17.41 22.98 -5.98
C THR A 38 -17.18 21.59 -5.38
N THR A 39 -18.27 20.98 -4.90
CA THR A 39 -18.23 19.62 -4.37
C THR A 39 -18.41 18.60 -5.51
N PRO A 40 -17.46 17.68 -5.73
CA PRO A 40 -17.61 16.63 -6.73
C PRO A 40 -18.76 15.70 -6.34
N ARG A 41 -19.61 15.33 -7.31
CA ARG A 41 -20.72 14.40 -7.10
C ARG A 41 -20.26 12.97 -7.34
N GLY A 42 -20.65 12.07 -6.43
CA GLY A 42 -20.42 10.64 -6.57
C GLY A 42 -19.07 10.16 -6.04
N PRO A 43 -18.82 8.84 -6.11
CA PRO A 43 -17.62 8.23 -5.56
C PRO A 43 -16.39 8.46 -6.45
N ALA A 44 -15.20 8.45 -5.84
CA ALA A 44 -13.94 8.34 -6.56
C ALA A 44 -13.77 6.91 -7.06
N VAL A 45 -13.51 6.74 -8.35
CA VAL A 45 -13.33 5.42 -8.97
C VAL A 45 -11.84 5.15 -9.12
N LEU A 46 -11.29 4.45 -8.11
CA LEU A 46 -9.90 4.04 -8.06
C LEU A 46 -9.70 2.78 -8.90
N VAL A 47 -8.85 2.87 -9.91
CA VAL A 47 -8.49 1.74 -10.76
C VAL A 47 -7.13 1.23 -10.32
N LEU A 48 -7.05 -0.06 -10.04
CA LEU A 48 -5.81 -0.77 -9.73
C LEU A 48 -5.37 -1.61 -10.94
N ARG A 49 -4.06 -1.64 -11.17
CA ARG A 49 -3.43 -2.42 -12.24
C ARG A 49 -2.16 -3.07 -11.74
N ASN A 50 -1.99 -4.36 -12.03
CA ASN A 50 -0.74 -5.04 -11.70
C ASN A 50 0.40 -4.51 -12.59
N ARG A 51 1.55 -4.22 -11.98
CA ARG A 51 2.77 -3.88 -12.72
C ARG A 51 3.64 -5.13 -12.90
N PRO A 52 4.43 -5.24 -14.00
CA PRO A 52 5.31 -6.39 -14.21
C PRO A 52 6.37 -6.59 -13.10
N ASP A 53 6.76 -5.50 -12.44
CA ASP A 53 7.74 -5.49 -11.37
C ASP A 53 7.14 -5.75 -9.98
N PHE A 54 5.85 -6.06 -9.87
CA PHE A 54 5.20 -6.38 -8.61
C PHE A 54 5.23 -7.89 -8.31
N ASP A 55 5.16 -8.22 -7.02
CA ASP A 55 4.79 -9.57 -6.61
C ASP A 55 3.30 -9.76 -6.88
N LYS A 56 3.00 -10.58 -7.90
CA LYS A 56 1.64 -10.77 -8.39
C LYS A 56 0.71 -11.28 -7.29
N ARG A 57 1.17 -12.22 -6.47
CA ARG A 57 0.34 -12.81 -5.41
C ARG A 57 -0.02 -11.79 -4.34
N ASP A 58 0.94 -10.97 -3.94
CA ASP A 58 0.75 -9.92 -2.96
C ASP A 58 -0.14 -8.80 -3.52
N PHE A 59 0.09 -8.38 -4.77
CA PHE A 59 -0.76 -7.42 -5.46
C PHE A 59 -2.21 -7.92 -5.54
N ASP A 60 -2.43 -9.14 -6.06
CA ASP A 60 -3.78 -9.71 -6.24
C ASP A 60 -4.53 -9.79 -4.91
N ARG A 61 -3.83 -10.18 -3.84
CA ARG A 61 -4.40 -10.25 -2.48
C ARG A 61 -4.85 -8.87 -2.00
N LYS A 62 -4.02 -7.84 -2.20
CA LYS A 62 -4.35 -6.46 -1.81
C LYS A 62 -5.46 -5.86 -2.65
N ALA A 63 -5.40 -6.03 -3.97
CA ALA A 63 -6.44 -5.60 -4.87
C ALA A 63 -7.79 -6.24 -4.52
N LYS A 64 -7.82 -7.54 -4.22
CA LYS A 64 -9.02 -8.25 -3.78
C LYS A 64 -9.61 -7.65 -2.50
N ASP A 65 -8.79 -7.35 -1.50
CA ASP A 65 -9.26 -6.74 -0.26
C ASP A 65 -9.84 -5.35 -0.50
N LEU A 66 -9.17 -4.51 -1.29
CA LEU A 66 -9.65 -3.17 -1.61
C LEU A 66 -10.93 -3.19 -2.45
N VAL A 67 -11.06 -4.11 -3.42
CA VAL A 67 -12.30 -4.31 -4.17
C VAL A 67 -13.44 -4.70 -3.24
N ARG A 68 -13.22 -5.69 -2.36
CA ARG A 68 -14.22 -6.14 -1.39
C ARG A 68 -14.65 -4.99 -0.47
N LEU A 69 -13.70 -4.24 0.12
CA LEU A 69 -14.00 -3.12 0.99
C LEU A 69 -14.75 -1.99 0.26
N GLY A 70 -14.43 -1.74 -1.01
CA GLY A 70 -15.16 -0.77 -1.85
C GLY A 70 -16.60 -1.19 -2.13
N GLN A 71 -16.82 -2.48 -2.40
CA GLN A 71 -18.15 -3.08 -2.57
C GLN A 71 -18.97 -3.02 -1.27
N GLU A 72 -18.34 -3.28 -0.13
CA GLU A 72 -18.92 -3.12 1.21
C GLU A 72 -19.19 -1.65 1.59
N GLY A 73 -18.75 -0.68 0.78
CA GLY A 73 -18.93 0.76 1.06
C GLY A 73 -18.05 1.29 2.19
N ARG A 74 -16.97 0.57 2.55
CA ARG A 74 -16.09 0.88 3.68
C ARG A 74 -14.88 1.73 3.33
N LEU A 75 -14.71 2.10 2.06
CA LEU A 75 -13.61 2.95 1.61
C LEU A 75 -14.08 4.39 1.46
N SER A 76 -13.40 5.28 2.18
CA SER A 76 -13.56 6.72 2.04
C SER A 76 -12.18 7.38 2.03
N LYS A 77 -12.03 8.58 1.45
CA LYS A 77 -10.79 9.33 1.56
C LYS A 77 -10.55 9.68 3.03
N ALA A 78 -9.51 9.15 3.64
CA ALA A 78 -9.18 9.48 5.02
C ALA A 78 -8.81 10.95 5.21
N LYS A 79 -9.01 11.42 6.43
CA LYS A 79 -8.47 12.70 6.89
C LYS A 79 -6.94 12.66 6.89
N SER A 80 -6.30 13.75 6.52
CA SER A 80 -4.83 13.85 6.56
C SER A 80 -4.32 13.96 8.01
N ASP A 81 -4.08 12.82 8.66
CA ASP A 81 -3.37 12.78 9.96
C ASP A 81 -2.01 12.09 9.82
N ARG A 82 -0.94 12.88 9.95
CA ARG A 82 0.45 12.40 9.86
C ARG A 82 0.92 11.64 11.12
N THR A 83 0.16 11.72 12.21
CA THR A 83 0.53 11.19 13.52
C THR A 83 -0.34 10.02 13.98
N ALA A 84 -1.46 9.76 13.30
CA ALA A 84 -2.40 8.69 13.62
C ALA A 84 -1.76 7.29 13.76
N ASN A 85 -0.63 7.05 13.08
CA ASN A 85 0.05 5.76 13.09
C ASN A 85 1.17 5.62 14.13
N ASN A 86 1.40 6.65 14.94
CA ASN A 86 2.41 6.65 15.98
C ASN A 86 1.95 5.85 17.20
N VAL A 87 2.88 5.08 17.76
CA VAL A 87 2.75 4.32 18.99
C VAL A 87 3.95 4.61 19.89
N HIS A 88 3.69 4.75 21.18
CA HIS A 88 4.76 4.93 22.16
C HIS A 88 5.39 3.58 22.52
N ASP A 89 6.69 3.42 22.29
CA ASP A 89 7.51 2.30 22.71
C ASP A 89 8.38 2.73 23.90
N ARG A 90 8.14 2.14 25.08
CA ARG A 90 8.80 2.50 26.35
C ARG A 90 10.34 2.49 26.26
N LYS A 91 10.94 1.72 25.35
CA LYS A 91 12.41 1.62 25.20
C LYS A 91 12.98 2.43 24.05
N LYS A 92 12.17 2.75 23.04
CA LYS A 92 12.63 3.32 21.75
C LYS A 92 11.92 4.61 21.37
N GLY A 93 11.08 5.16 22.25
CA GLY A 93 10.31 6.38 22.01
C GLY A 93 9.16 6.15 21.03
N THR A 94 8.77 7.19 20.30
CA THR A 94 7.67 7.13 19.34
C THR A 94 8.07 6.35 18.09
N ARG A 95 7.25 5.38 17.69
CA ARG A 95 7.46 4.51 16.52
C ARG A 95 6.16 4.36 15.74
N THR A 96 6.22 3.89 14.51
CA THR A 96 4.99 3.48 13.80
C THR A 96 4.53 2.09 14.25
N ARG A 97 3.22 1.83 14.20
CA ARG A 97 2.65 0.51 14.53
C ARG A 97 3.18 -0.60 13.61
N THR A 98 3.43 -0.28 12.34
CA THR A 98 4.10 -1.19 11.38
C THR A 98 5.50 -1.58 11.85
N ASN A 99 6.31 -0.64 12.34
CA ASN A 99 7.64 -0.95 12.87
C ASN A 99 7.59 -1.88 14.09
N VAL A 100 6.62 -1.67 14.98
CA VAL A 100 6.42 -2.54 16.15
C VAL A 100 5.93 -3.93 15.72
N PHE A 101 5.01 -4.02 14.77
CA PHE A 101 4.54 -5.29 14.22
C PHE A 101 5.69 -6.10 13.61
N ARG A 102 6.53 -5.47 12.78
CA ARG A 102 7.72 -6.12 12.20
C ARG A 102 8.63 -6.70 13.28
N ASP A 103 8.94 -5.92 14.32
CA ASP A 103 9.77 -6.38 15.45
C ASP A 103 9.12 -7.54 16.23
N ARG A 104 7.79 -7.57 16.34
CA ARG A 104 7.07 -8.68 16.99
C ARG A 104 7.16 -9.95 16.14
N VAL A 105 7.02 -9.83 14.82
CA VAL A 105 7.16 -10.96 13.91
C VAL A 105 8.58 -11.52 13.95
N ILE A 106 9.61 -10.67 13.82
CA ILE A 106 11.02 -11.11 13.93
C ILE A 106 11.24 -11.86 15.24
N ARG A 107 10.83 -11.29 16.38
CA ARG A 107 10.98 -11.94 17.70
C ARG A 107 10.27 -13.30 17.78
N ARG A 108 9.11 -13.45 17.13
CA ARG A 108 8.39 -14.72 17.08
C ARG A 108 9.14 -15.77 16.26
N LEU A 109 9.69 -15.36 15.12
CA LEU A 109 10.46 -16.25 14.22
C LEU A 109 11.82 -16.66 14.81
N THR A 110 12.29 -15.94 15.83
CA THR A 110 13.58 -16.18 16.48
C THR A 110 13.45 -16.58 17.96
N LYS A 111 12.28 -17.02 18.43
CA LYS A 111 11.96 -17.05 19.88
C LYS A 111 12.76 -18.06 20.72
N ASN A 112 13.65 -18.85 20.14
CA ASN A 112 14.47 -19.80 20.90
C ASN A 112 15.92 -19.40 21.17
N GLU A 113 16.45 -18.30 20.62
CA GLU A 113 17.86 -17.94 20.90
C GLU A 113 18.17 -16.51 20.43
N ARG A 114 19.05 -15.82 21.15
CA ARG A 114 19.51 -14.46 20.85
C ARG A 114 20.28 -14.40 19.53
N LEU A 115 19.65 -14.40 18.36
CA LEU A 115 20.35 -14.15 17.07
C LEU A 115 21.68 -14.93 16.93
N THR A 116 21.85 -16.06 17.62
CA THR A 116 23.11 -16.79 17.63
C THR A 116 23.09 -17.60 16.35
N GLN A 117 23.61 -17.00 15.29
CA GLN A 117 23.96 -17.66 14.03
C GLN A 117 24.87 -18.89 14.23
N GLN A 118 25.35 -19.12 15.46
CA GLN A 118 26.52 -19.91 15.78
C GLN A 118 26.22 -21.37 16.18
N HIS A 119 24.98 -21.75 16.49
CA HIS A 119 24.66 -23.12 16.95
C HIS A 119 23.34 -23.68 16.37
N GLY A 120 23.34 -24.96 15.95
CA GLY A 120 22.15 -25.73 15.52
C GLY A 120 22.01 -25.97 14.01
N THR A 121 21.01 -26.78 13.62
CA THR A 121 20.62 -27.05 12.22
C THR A 121 19.29 -26.36 11.90
N ARG A 122 18.77 -26.46 10.67
CA ARG A 122 17.45 -25.89 10.33
C ARG A 122 16.32 -26.51 11.15
N GLU A 123 16.48 -27.76 11.55
CA GLU A 123 15.51 -28.53 12.33
C GLU A 123 15.50 -28.12 13.81
N THR A 124 16.65 -27.71 14.34
CA THR A 124 16.81 -27.38 15.76
C THR A 124 16.89 -25.88 16.04
N ASN A 125 17.14 -25.04 15.04
CA ASN A 125 17.26 -23.59 15.16
C ASN A 125 16.19 -22.85 14.33
N GLN A 126 15.22 -22.25 15.01
CA GLN A 126 14.14 -21.48 14.38
C GLN A 126 14.63 -20.29 13.56
N TYR A 127 15.74 -19.64 13.95
CA TYR A 127 16.32 -18.58 13.14
C TYR A 127 16.84 -19.15 11.81
N LEU A 128 17.57 -20.28 11.82
CA LEU A 128 18.04 -20.91 10.59
C LEU A 128 16.89 -21.40 9.70
N ALA A 129 15.82 -21.95 10.31
CA ALA A 129 14.60 -22.33 9.61
C ALA A 129 13.92 -21.14 8.91
N ASN A 130 13.95 -19.96 9.55
CA ASN A 130 13.26 -18.76 9.08
C ASN A 130 14.22 -17.70 8.50
N LYS A 131 15.50 -18.03 8.28
CA LYS A 131 16.56 -17.05 8.00
C LYS A 131 16.20 -16.15 6.83
N ALA A 132 15.75 -16.74 5.72
CA ALA A 132 15.34 -15.98 4.54
C ALA A 132 14.19 -15.00 4.81
N LEU A 133 13.20 -15.41 5.62
CA LEU A 133 12.07 -14.56 5.99
C LEU A 133 12.53 -13.42 6.92
N VAL A 134 13.36 -13.73 7.91
CA VAL A 134 13.92 -12.74 8.85
C VAL A 134 14.80 -11.74 8.12
N ASP A 135 15.67 -12.20 7.22
CA ASP A 135 16.53 -11.34 6.39
C ASP A 135 15.70 -10.39 5.53
N ARG A 136 14.61 -10.87 4.89
CA ARG A 136 13.67 -10.01 4.14
C ARG A 136 12.95 -8.99 5.03
N LEU A 137 12.57 -9.37 6.26
CA LEU A 137 11.99 -8.43 7.22
C LEU A 137 12.99 -7.35 7.63
N TYR A 138 14.27 -7.68 7.79
CA TYR A 138 15.32 -6.69 8.01
C TYR A 138 15.57 -5.82 6.76
N GLY A 139 15.59 -6.42 5.57
CA GLY A 139 15.70 -5.71 4.29
C GLY A 139 14.60 -4.66 4.10
N GLY A 140 13.38 -4.96 4.54
CA GLY A 140 12.26 -4.01 4.57
C GLY A 140 12.48 -2.77 5.45
N ARG A 141 13.52 -2.68 6.28
CA ARG A 141 13.84 -1.42 6.99
C ARG A 141 14.56 -0.41 6.11
N GLY A 142 15.22 -0.89 5.06
CA GLY A 142 16.07 -0.10 4.19
C GLY A 142 15.36 0.46 2.97
N PRO A 143 16.13 1.09 2.06
CA PRO A 143 15.65 1.39 0.72
C PRO A 143 15.30 0.10 -0.02
N ILE A 144 14.19 0.12 -0.75
CA ILE A 144 13.73 -0.99 -1.58
C ILE A 144 13.63 -0.47 -3.01
N ARG A 145 14.26 -1.19 -3.94
CA ARG A 145 14.41 -0.83 -5.35
C ARG A 145 13.75 -1.84 -6.29
N ALA A 146 13.53 -3.07 -5.82
CA ALA A 146 12.91 -4.12 -6.60
C ALA A 146 12.12 -5.13 -5.74
N ARG A 147 11.23 -5.87 -6.40
CA ARG A 147 10.52 -7.02 -5.83
C ARG A 147 11.50 -8.02 -5.22
N GLY A 148 11.17 -8.52 -4.04
CA GLY A 148 11.92 -9.58 -3.35
C GLY A 148 12.96 -9.05 -2.36
N GLU A 149 13.38 -7.79 -2.45
CA GLU A 149 14.42 -7.21 -1.59
C GLU A 149 14.00 -7.06 -0.12
N GLY A 150 12.69 -7.06 0.16
CA GLY A 150 12.21 -6.93 1.54
C GLY A 150 10.77 -7.36 1.74
N LEU A 151 10.38 -7.38 3.01
CA LEU A 151 9.01 -7.58 3.47
C LEU A 151 8.62 -6.46 4.43
N ASP A 152 7.48 -5.85 4.16
CA ASP A 152 6.90 -4.80 4.98
C ASP A 152 5.54 -5.22 5.54
N PRO A 153 5.20 -4.74 6.74
CA PRO A 153 3.82 -4.75 7.21
C PRO A 153 2.99 -3.80 6.33
N ASP A 154 1.96 -4.36 5.73
CA ASP A 154 0.96 -3.73 4.87
C ASP A 154 -0.38 -3.64 5.60
N HIS A 155 -1.09 -2.54 5.39
CA HIS A 155 -2.47 -2.39 5.86
C HIS A 155 -3.44 -3.05 4.86
N ILE A 156 -4.23 -4.02 5.32
CA ILE A 156 -5.25 -4.70 4.50
C ILE A 156 -6.27 -3.67 4.00
N HIS A 157 -6.77 -2.85 4.92
CA HIS A 157 -7.51 -1.62 4.66
C HIS A 157 -6.54 -0.44 4.77
N GLU A 158 -6.20 0.15 3.62
CA GLU A 158 -5.29 1.30 3.51
C GLU A 158 -5.67 2.48 4.42
N LEU A 159 -4.69 3.05 5.14
CA LEU A 159 -4.91 4.19 6.03
C LEU A 159 -5.47 5.40 5.28
N GLN A 160 -4.97 5.66 4.07
CA GLN A 160 -5.45 6.73 3.19
C GLN A 160 -6.87 6.52 2.65
N LEU A 161 -7.41 5.30 2.82
CA LEU A 161 -8.77 4.91 2.46
C LEU A 161 -9.64 4.66 3.71
N ASP A 162 -9.29 5.29 4.83
CA ASP A 162 -10.02 5.27 6.11
C ASP A 162 -9.91 3.93 6.85
N GLY A 163 -8.80 3.23 6.63
CA GLY A 163 -8.46 2.01 7.35
C GLY A 163 -7.93 2.29 8.75
N GLU A 164 -8.30 1.44 9.70
CA GLU A 164 -7.83 1.55 11.08
C GLU A 164 -6.35 1.17 11.20
N ASP A 165 -5.54 1.98 11.91
CA ASP A 165 -4.18 1.58 12.24
C ASP A 165 -4.16 0.61 13.44
N ALA A 166 -4.58 -0.63 13.19
CA ALA A 166 -4.65 -1.70 14.17
C ALA A 166 -3.80 -2.90 13.76
N TYR A 167 -3.29 -3.67 14.73
CA TYR A 167 -2.51 -4.88 14.44
C TYR A 167 -3.30 -5.94 13.65
N ALA A 168 -4.63 -5.98 13.83
CA ALA A 168 -5.52 -6.86 13.07
C ALA A 168 -5.64 -6.45 11.59
N ASN A 169 -5.34 -5.19 11.27
CA ASN A 169 -5.32 -4.68 9.91
C ASN A 169 -3.94 -4.83 9.24
N LEU A 170 -2.94 -5.43 9.91
CA LEU A 170 -1.60 -5.59 9.38
C LEU A 170 -1.32 -7.01 8.91
N ARG A 171 -0.64 -7.13 7.78
CA ARG A 171 -0.08 -8.38 7.26
C ARG A 171 1.27 -8.16 6.59
N LEU A 172 2.05 -9.22 6.41
CA LEU A 172 3.28 -9.10 5.62
C LEU A 172 3.00 -9.09 4.13
N MET A 173 3.75 -8.26 3.41
CA MET A 173 3.72 -8.10 1.96
C MET A 173 5.12 -7.76 1.44
N ASP A 174 5.42 -8.09 0.19
CA ASP A 174 6.59 -7.62 -0.54
C ASP A 174 6.73 -6.10 -0.42
N ALA A 175 7.89 -5.64 0.06
CA ALA A 175 8.09 -4.24 0.41
C ALA A 175 8.06 -3.31 -0.82
N TRP A 176 8.54 -3.78 -1.99
CA TRP A 176 8.50 -2.99 -3.22
C TRP A 176 7.06 -2.79 -3.66
N THR A 177 6.32 -3.88 -3.76
CA THR A 177 4.91 -3.90 -4.17
C THR A 177 4.07 -3.03 -3.23
N ASN A 178 4.20 -3.20 -1.92
CA ASN A 178 3.51 -2.42 -0.89
C ASN A 178 3.77 -0.90 -1.03
N ARG A 179 5.04 -0.49 -1.06
CA ARG A 179 5.38 0.93 -1.11
C ARG A 179 4.95 1.60 -2.41
N GLN A 180 5.14 0.92 -3.53
CA GLN A 180 4.78 1.48 -4.85
C GLN A 180 3.27 1.62 -4.99
N ILE A 181 2.48 0.61 -4.64
CA ILE A 181 1.01 0.73 -4.71
C ILE A 181 0.49 1.78 -3.74
N GLY A 182 1.00 1.83 -2.51
CA GLY A 182 0.61 2.85 -1.52
C GLY A 182 0.90 4.27 -2.02
N SER A 183 2.06 4.49 -2.64
CA SER A 183 2.45 5.78 -3.24
C SER A 183 1.58 6.16 -4.44
N ASP A 184 1.27 5.20 -5.31
CA ASP A 184 0.43 5.44 -6.49
C ASP A 184 -1.02 5.77 -6.06
N ILE A 185 -1.57 5.06 -5.06
CA ILE A 185 -2.89 5.37 -4.47
C ILE A 185 -2.89 6.77 -3.86
N ALA A 186 -1.86 7.13 -3.10
CA ALA A 186 -1.76 8.46 -2.48
C ALA A 186 -1.76 9.58 -3.53
N THR A 187 -1.04 9.35 -4.63
CA THR A 187 -0.99 10.26 -5.76
C THR A 187 -2.35 10.36 -6.46
N ALA A 188 -3.01 9.23 -6.72
CA ALA A 188 -4.31 9.19 -7.36
C ALA A 188 -5.38 9.95 -6.54
N LEU A 189 -5.34 9.84 -5.22
CA LEU A 189 -6.31 10.43 -4.30
C LEU A 189 -5.94 11.85 -3.84
N ARG A 190 -4.95 12.51 -4.43
CA ARG A 190 -4.44 13.81 -3.97
C ARG A 190 -5.48 14.93 -4.05
N ASP A 191 -6.30 14.93 -5.10
CA ASP A 191 -7.32 15.96 -5.34
C ASP A 191 -8.72 15.52 -4.91
N VAL A 192 -8.84 14.34 -4.29
CA VAL A 192 -10.12 13.83 -3.76
C VAL A 192 -10.36 14.44 -2.39
N PRO A 193 -11.52 15.09 -2.15
CA PRO A 193 -11.87 15.62 -0.83
C PRO A 193 -11.96 14.53 0.23
N GLU A 194 -11.62 14.87 1.48
CA GLU A 194 -11.78 13.97 2.62
C GLU A 194 -13.24 13.50 2.78
N GLY A 195 -13.43 12.27 3.25
CA GLY A 195 -14.74 11.62 3.39
C GLY A 195 -15.38 11.17 2.08
N THR A 196 -14.82 11.50 0.91
CA THR A 196 -15.35 11.04 -0.38
C THR A 196 -15.30 9.52 -0.45
N ARG A 197 -16.44 8.87 -0.71
CA ARG A 197 -16.52 7.42 -0.92
C ARG A 197 -15.63 7.00 -2.09
N VAL A 198 -14.90 5.90 -1.92
CA VAL A 198 -14.04 5.32 -2.96
C VAL A 198 -14.59 3.97 -3.39
N ILE A 199 -14.63 3.72 -4.69
CA ILE A 199 -14.92 2.42 -5.29
C ILE A 199 -13.66 1.96 -6.02
N VAL A 200 -13.34 0.67 -5.91
CA VAL A 200 -12.15 0.10 -6.54
C VAL A 200 -12.55 -0.78 -7.74
N LYS A 201 -11.88 -0.57 -8.87
CA LYS A 201 -11.91 -1.44 -10.05
C LYS A 201 -10.54 -2.06 -10.27
N LEU A 202 -10.50 -3.32 -10.67
CA LEU A 202 -9.26 -4.02 -11.01
C LEU A 202 -9.19 -4.20 -12.53
N VAL A 203 -8.08 -3.79 -13.13
CA VAL A 203 -7.78 -4.03 -14.54
C VAL A 203 -6.78 -5.19 -14.64
N PRO A 204 -7.02 -6.16 -15.55
CA PRO A 204 -6.10 -7.29 -15.76
C PRO A 204 -4.70 -6.87 -16.25
#